data_AF-A0A2D7ZQ14-F1
#
_entry.id   AF-A0A2D7ZQ14-F1
#
_cell.length_a   1.000
_cell.length_b   1.000
_cell.length_c   1.000
_cell.angle_alpha   90.00
_cell.angle_beta   90.00
_cell.angle_gamma   90.00
#
_symmetry.space_group_name_H-M   'P 1'
#
loop_
_entity.id
_entity.type
_entity.pdbx_description
1 polymer ?
#
loop_
_entity_poly.entity_id
_entity_poly.type
_entity_poly.pdbx_seq_one_letter_code
_entity_poly.pdbx_strand_id
1 'polypeptide(L)'
;AYLLAHQVAKKDFNSYGARRGNHEVMMRGTFANIRIRNKLTPEIEGGVTKHFPTGEVMSIYDAAMRYQAEGRPLVVFAGKEYGTGSSRDWAAKGTKLLGVRAVIAESFERIHRSNLVGMGVLPLQFTQEGWQKLGLTGEEIVSIRGLQDLSPRKQLTVELYRAGDGRVARFPVRCRIDTPTELEYFKNGGVLNYVLRNLASQDA
;
A
#
# COMPACT_ATOMS: atom_id res chain seq x y z
N ALA A 1 18.46 -10.32 -10.78
CA ALA A 1 18.31 -8.91 -10.36
C ALA A 1 18.22 -8.01 -11.58
N TYR A 2 17.21 -7.13 -11.66
CA TYR A 2 16.85 -6.33 -12.85
C TYR A 2 18.04 -5.62 -13.54
N LEU A 3 18.87 -4.92 -12.77
CA LEU A 3 20.00 -4.15 -13.31
C LEU A 3 21.06 -5.03 -13.99
N LEU A 4 21.36 -6.20 -13.42
CA LEU A 4 22.30 -7.15 -14.03
C LEU A 4 21.77 -7.70 -15.35
N ALA A 5 20.45 -7.99 -15.42
CA ALA A 5 19.81 -8.45 -16.65
C ALA A 5 19.84 -7.38 -17.76
N HIS A 6 19.96 -6.11 -17.38
CA HIS A 6 20.12 -4.97 -18.30
C HIS A 6 21.58 -4.50 -18.40
N GLN A 7 22.54 -5.41 -18.13
CA GLN A 7 23.98 -5.19 -18.34
C GLN A 7 24.58 -4.02 -17.54
N VAL A 8 23.93 -3.60 -16.46
CA VAL A 8 24.49 -2.62 -15.52
C VAL A 8 25.38 -3.36 -14.52
N ALA A 9 26.67 -3.06 -14.49
CA ALA A 9 27.59 -3.67 -13.54
C ALA A 9 27.28 -3.23 -12.10
N LYS A 10 27.59 -4.08 -11.10
CA LYS A 10 27.30 -3.80 -9.67
C LYS A 10 27.89 -2.46 -9.19
N LYS A 11 29.10 -2.11 -9.62
CA LYS A 11 29.75 -0.83 -9.29
C LYS A 11 28.96 0.39 -9.78
N ASP A 12 28.17 0.21 -10.83
CA ASP A 12 27.37 1.26 -11.47
C ASP A 12 25.93 1.28 -10.95
N PHE A 13 25.58 0.46 -9.94
CA PHE A 13 24.23 0.42 -9.39
C PHE A 13 23.78 1.77 -8.82
N ASN A 14 24.69 2.58 -8.25
CA ASN A 14 24.33 3.87 -7.66
C ASN A 14 23.23 3.72 -6.57
N SER A 15 22.70 4.83 -6.05
CA SER A 15 21.62 4.83 -5.07
C SER A 15 20.24 4.72 -5.72
N TYR A 16 19.23 4.28 -4.95
CA TYR A 16 17.83 4.36 -5.38
C TYR A 16 17.42 5.80 -5.73
N GLY A 17 17.94 6.80 -5.02
CA GLY A 17 17.66 8.22 -5.29
C GLY A 17 18.11 8.65 -6.70
N ALA A 18 19.29 8.19 -7.13
CA ALA A 18 19.81 8.44 -8.47
C ALA A 18 18.98 7.76 -9.58
N ARG A 19 18.17 6.76 -9.23
CA ARG A 19 17.33 6.00 -10.17
C ARG A 19 15.85 6.33 -10.07
N ARG A 20 15.48 7.43 -9.42
CA ARG A 20 14.07 7.83 -9.21
C ARG A 20 13.24 8.00 -10.50
N GLY A 21 13.88 8.20 -11.65
CA GLY A 21 13.22 8.26 -12.97
C GLY A 21 12.92 6.90 -13.60
N ASN A 22 13.42 5.80 -13.02
CA ASN A 22 13.21 4.45 -13.54
C ASN A 22 12.22 3.69 -12.63
N HIS A 23 10.99 3.50 -13.11
CA HIS A 23 9.93 2.88 -12.32
C HIS A 23 10.21 1.41 -11.99
N GLU A 24 10.83 0.64 -12.88
CA GLU A 24 11.18 -0.76 -12.67
C GLU A 24 12.14 -0.94 -11.47
N VAL A 25 13.09 -0.01 -11.32
CA VAL A 25 14.01 0.00 -10.18
C VAL A 25 13.28 0.42 -8.91
N MET A 26 12.46 1.46 -8.99
CA MET A 26 11.85 2.04 -7.79
C MET A 26 10.70 1.18 -7.23
N MET A 27 9.96 0.47 -8.08
CA MET A 27 9.01 -0.57 -7.63
C MET A 27 9.74 -1.67 -6.86
N ARG A 28 10.87 -2.16 -7.38
CA ARG A 28 11.70 -3.17 -6.69
C ARG A 28 12.34 -2.64 -5.41
N GLY A 29 12.57 -1.34 -5.32
CA GLY A 29 13.05 -0.67 -4.11
C GLY A 29 11.97 -0.35 -3.08
N THR A 30 10.69 -0.51 -3.43
CA THR A 30 9.57 -0.22 -2.53
C THR A 30 9.44 -1.33 -1.50
N PHE A 31 9.41 -0.96 -0.21
CA PHE A 31 9.51 -1.90 0.91
C PHE A 31 10.74 -2.82 0.87
N ALA A 32 11.84 -2.39 0.22
CA ALA A 32 13.08 -3.19 0.11
C ALA A 32 14.14 -2.84 1.17
N ASN A 33 13.81 -2.01 2.16
CA ASN A 33 14.77 -1.60 3.18
C ASN A 33 15.15 -2.82 4.05
N ILE A 34 16.45 -3.03 4.23
CA ILE A 34 17.02 -4.12 5.01
C ILE A 34 16.59 -4.13 6.48
N ARG A 35 16.03 -3.03 6.98
CA ARG A 35 15.55 -2.88 8.37
C ARG A 35 14.04 -3.03 8.54
N ILE A 36 13.31 -3.40 7.50
CA ILE A 36 11.87 -3.65 7.63
C ILE A 36 11.65 -4.88 8.54
N ARG A 37 10.72 -4.73 9.47
CA ARG A 37 10.29 -5.82 10.37
C ARG A 37 8.88 -6.20 10.00
N ASN A 38 8.75 -7.17 9.11
CA ASN A 38 7.45 -7.67 8.66
C ASN A 38 6.92 -8.70 9.65
N LYS A 39 5.71 -8.48 10.18
CA LYS A 39 5.08 -9.40 11.15
C LYS A 39 4.67 -10.75 10.54
N LEU A 40 4.66 -10.86 9.21
CA LEU A 40 4.40 -12.11 8.49
C LEU A 40 5.65 -13.00 8.35
N THR A 41 6.84 -12.45 8.60
CA THR A 41 8.14 -13.14 8.59
C THR A 41 8.97 -12.63 9.76
N PRO A 42 8.51 -12.83 11.02
CA PRO A 42 9.11 -12.20 12.20
C PRO A 42 10.59 -12.58 12.44
N GLU A 43 11.02 -13.69 11.88
CA GLU A 43 12.38 -14.21 11.93
C GLU A 43 13.36 -13.56 10.93
N ILE A 44 12.87 -12.75 9.98
CA ILE A 44 13.69 -12.13 8.94
C ILE A 44 13.52 -10.61 8.96
N GLU A 45 14.61 -9.89 9.22
CA GLU A 45 14.67 -8.44 8.97
C GLU A 45 14.99 -8.18 7.50
N GLY A 46 14.17 -7.36 6.84
CA GLY A 46 14.35 -6.99 5.45
C GLY A 46 13.06 -6.86 4.66
N GLY A 47 13.21 -6.49 3.38
CA GLY A 47 12.11 -6.29 2.44
C GLY A 47 11.51 -7.57 1.88
N VAL A 48 11.16 -8.51 2.77
CA VAL A 48 10.60 -9.81 2.41
C VAL A 48 9.21 -10.02 3.00
N THR A 49 8.46 -10.94 2.40
CA THR A 49 7.16 -11.38 2.87
C THR A 49 6.89 -12.82 2.43
N LYS A 50 5.84 -13.43 2.97
CA LYS A 50 5.32 -14.71 2.53
C LYS A 50 4.26 -14.52 1.44
N HIS A 51 4.36 -15.29 0.37
CA HIS A 51 3.27 -15.46 -0.59
C HIS A 51 2.37 -16.61 -0.10
N PHE A 52 1.22 -16.28 0.50
CA PHE A 52 0.38 -17.26 1.19
C PHE A 52 -0.08 -18.45 0.35
N PRO A 53 -0.47 -18.28 -0.93
CA PRO A 53 -0.90 -19.41 -1.76
C PRO A 53 0.18 -20.48 -1.96
N THR A 54 1.45 -20.07 -2.08
CA THR A 54 2.57 -21.02 -2.29
C THR A 54 3.34 -21.33 -1.00
N GLY A 55 3.17 -20.52 0.05
CA GLY A 55 3.94 -20.60 1.28
C GLY A 55 5.38 -20.06 1.19
N GLU A 56 5.82 -19.62 0.01
CA GLU A 56 7.19 -19.21 -0.26
C GLU A 56 7.49 -17.82 0.33
N VAL A 57 8.66 -17.68 0.97
CA VAL A 57 9.18 -16.38 1.41
C VAL A 57 10.02 -15.78 0.28
N MET A 58 9.69 -14.55 -0.12
CA MET A 58 10.34 -13.84 -1.23
C MET A 58 10.37 -12.34 -0.99
N SER A 59 10.96 -11.57 -1.91
CA SER A 59 10.92 -10.11 -1.82
C SER A 59 9.48 -9.59 -1.89
N ILE A 60 9.20 -8.48 -1.21
CA ILE A 60 7.85 -7.87 -1.25
C ILE A 60 7.44 -7.52 -2.68
N TYR A 61 8.39 -7.09 -3.52
CA TYR A 61 8.15 -6.86 -4.94
C TYR A 61 7.69 -8.14 -5.66
N ASP A 62 8.42 -9.24 -5.51
CA ASP A 62 8.09 -10.49 -6.22
C ASP A 62 6.72 -11.03 -5.77
N ALA A 63 6.44 -10.98 -4.47
CA ALA A 63 5.13 -11.36 -3.94
C ALA A 63 4.02 -10.48 -4.51
N ALA A 64 4.23 -9.16 -4.58
CA ALA A 64 3.26 -8.22 -5.14
C ALA A 64 2.98 -8.49 -6.62
N MET A 65 4.01 -8.76 -7.42
CA MET A 65 3.83 -9.09 -8.84
C MET A 65 3.10 -10.42 -9.03
N ARG A 66 3.34 -11.43 -8.19
CA ARG A 66 2.57 -12.69 -8.22
C ARG A 66 1.10 -12.46 -7.90
N TYR A 67 0.79 -11.76 -6.81
CA TYR A 67 -0.60 -11.42 -6.48
C TYR A 67 -1.29 -10.60 -7.57
N GLN A 68 -0.56 -9.69 -8.22
CA GLN A 68 -1.09 -8.93 -9.35
C GLN A 68 -1.42 -9.84 -10.54
N ALA A 69 -0.56 -10.80 -10.87
CA ALA A 69 -0.83 -11.80 -11.91
C ALA A 69 -2.02 -12.72 -11.55
N GLU A 70 -2.25 -12.97 -10.27
CA GLU A 70 -3.42 -13.68 -9.75
C GLU A 70 -4.70 -12.81 -9.71
N GLY A 71 -4.62 -11.53 -10.08
CA GLY A 71 -5.75 -10.60 -10.02
C GLY A 71 -6.20 -10.26 -8.59
N ARG A 72 -5.31 -10.43 -7.60
CA ARG A 72 -5.62 -10.25 -6.18
C ARG A 72 -5.15 -8.89 -5.68
N PRO A 73 -6.08 -8.02 -5.24
CA PRO A 73 -5.70 -6.72 -4.66
C PRO A 73 -5.03 -6.89 -3.30
N LEU A 74 -4.10 -5.99 -2.98
CA LEU A 74 -3.35 -6.04 -1.73
C LEU A 74 -3.75 -4.94 -0.74
N VAL A 75 -3.56 -5.22 0.54
CA VAL A 75 -3.74 -4.27 1.65
C VAL A 75 -2.52 -4.34 2.56
N VAL A 76 -2.10 -3.20 3.10
CA VAL A 76 -1.03 -3.12 4.11
C VAL A 76 -1.66 -2.84 5.48
N PHE A 77 -1.26 -3.59 6.51
CA PHE A 77 -1.51 -3.25 7.91
C PHE A 77 -0.27 -2.61 8.53
N ALA A 78 -0.46 -1.54 9.30
CA ALA A 78 0.63 -0.83 9.95
C ALA A 78 0.26 -0.36 11.37
N GLY A 79 1.29 -0.05 12.15
CA GLY A 79 1.15 0.52 13.49
C GLY A 79 0.90 2.03 13.47
N LYS A 80 1.47 2.72 14.45
CA LYS A 80 1.38 4.18 14.61
C LYS A 80 2.35 4.89 13.67
N GLU A 81 2.00 6.12 13.33
CA GLU A 81 2.84 7.07 12.60
C GLU A 81 3.33 6.51 11.25
N TYR A 82 2.45 5.77 10.56
CA TYR A 82 2.78 5.19 9.27
C TYR A 82 3.14 6.28 8.25
N GLY A 83 4.35 6.16 7.69
CA GLY A 83 4.90 7.11 6.73
C GLY A 83 5.79 8.20 7.30
N THR A 84 6.13 8.15 8.60
CA THR A 84 7.07 9.11 9.20
C THR A 84 8.44 9.09 8.54
N GLY A 85 8.99 10.28 8.32
CA GLY A 85 10.30 10.51 7.75
C GLY A 85 10.28 11.57 6.65
N SER A 86 11.36 11.65 5.88
CA SER A 86 11.42 12.52 4.70
C SER A 86 10.32 12.13 3.71
N SER A 87 9.58 13.14 3.22
CA SER A 87 8.66 12.95 2.10
C SER A 87 9.44 12.47 0.89
N ARG A 88 9.08 11.29 0.39
CA ARG A 88 9.70 10.65 -0.77
C ARG A 88 8.62 10.33 -1.78
N ASP A 89 8.76 10.87 -2.99
CA ASP A 89 7.78 10.73 -4.08
C ASP A 89 7.36 9.28 -4.33
N TRP A 90 8.29 8.35 -4.14
CA TRP A 90 8.10 6.92 -4.38
C TRP A 90 7.41 6.16 -3.25
N ALA A 91 7.26 6.74 -2.05
CA ALA A 91 6.61 6.03 -0.93
C ALA A 91 5.14 5.71 -1.25
N ALA A 92 4.40 6.64 -1.85
CA ALA A 92 3.02 6.40 -2.27
C ALA A 92 2.93 5.79 -3.69
N LYS A 93 3.76 6.25 -4.64
CA LYS A 93 3.78 5.71 -6.02
C LYS A 93 4.12 4.23 -6.04
N GLY A 94 5.18 3.83 -5.33
CA GLY A 94 5.59 2.44 -5.18
C GLY A 94 4.48 1.59 -4.57
N THR A 95 3.88 2.06 -3.46
CA THR A 95 2.74 1.37 -2.81
C THR A 95 1.61 1.08 -3.81
N LYS A 96 1.19 2.09 -4.59
CA LYS A 96 0.17 1.93 -5.63
C LYS A 96 0.59 0.94 -6.73
N LEU A 97 1.81 1.05 -7.22
CA LEU A 97 2.34 0.24 -8.31
C LEU A 97 2.59 -1.22 -7.93
N LEU A 98 2.81 -1.51 -6.64
CA LEU A 98 2.79 -2.87 -6.11
C LEU A 98 1.38 -3.47 -5.95
N GLY A 99 0.32 -2.78 -6.42
CA GLY A 99 -1.04 -3.31 -6.38
C GLY A 99 -1.78 -3.09 -5.05
N VAL A 100 -1.20 -2.34 -4.10
CA VAL A 100 -1.87 -2.01 -2.84
C VAL A 100 -3.04 -1.07 -3.09
N ARG A 101 -4.22 -1.46 -2.61
CA ARG A 101 -5.48 -0.70 -2.75
C ARG A 101 -5.84 0.11 -1.52
N ALA A 102 -5.44 -0.36 -0.34
CA ALA A 102 -5.65 0.33 0.91
C ALA A 102 -4.49 0.11 1.89
N VAL A 103 -4.30 1.06 2.80
CA VAL A 103 -3.42 0.93 3.96
C VAL A 103 -4.28 1.11 5.20
N ILE A 104 -4.25 0.15 6.12
CA ILE A 104 -4.96 0.18 7.40
C ILE A 104 -3.93 0.38 8.51
N ALA A 105 -3.93 1.53 9.18
CA ALA A 105 -2.92 1.88 10.20
C ALA A 105 -3.56 2.40 11.49
N GLU A 106 -2.81 2.35 12.60
CA GLU A 106 -3.27 2.98 13.87
C GLU A 106 -3.25 4.51 13.76
N SER A 107 -2.23 5.05 13.07
CA SER A 107 -2.17 6.46 12.69
C SER A 107 -1.23 6.66 11.50
N PHE A 108 -1.34 7.83 10.86
CA PHE A 108 -0.53 8.20 9.71
C PHE A 108 0.23 9.49 9.97
N GLU A 109 1.43 9.62 9.39
CA GLU A 109 2.03 10.93 9.18
C GLU A 109 1.17 11.72 8.16
N ARG A 110 1.00 13.01 8.40
CA ARG A 110 0.05 13.88 7.69
C ARG A 110 0.32 13.97 6.19
N ILE A 111 1.57 14.20 5.79
CA ILE A 111 1.99 14.35 4.39
C ILE A 111 1.88 13.01 3.66
N HIS A 112 2.35 11.93 4.28
CA HIS A 112 2.30 10.60 3.68
C HIS A 112 0.85 10.15 3.44
N ARG A 113 -0.07 10.41 4.38
CA ARG A 113 -1.50 10.17 4.19
C ARG A 113 -2.03 10.87 2.94
N SER A 114 -1.76 12.16 2.76
CA SER A 114 -2.18 12.91 1.56
C SER A 114 -1.58 12.31 0.27
N ASN A 115 -0.31 11.88 0.31
CA ASN A 115 0.34 11.25 -0.84
C ASN A 115 -0.33 9.93 -1.24
N LEU A 116 -0.75 9.10 -0.28
CA LEU A 116 -1.51 7.87 -0.56
C LEU A 116 -2.82 8.18 -1.29
N VAL A 117 -3.59 9.15 -0.78
CA VAL A 117 -4.84 9.58 -1.42
C VAL A 117 -4.58 10.12 -2.83
N GLY A 118 -3.54 10.94 -2.99
CA GLY A 118 -3.11 11.47 -4.29
C GLY A 118 -2.71 10.40 -5.29
N MET A 119 -2.30 9.21 -4.84
CA MET A 119 -2.02 8.04 -5.70
C MET A 119 -3.21 7.09 -5.85
N GLY A 120 -4.37 7.41 -5.26
CA GLY A 120 -5.55 6.55 -5.30
C GLY A 120 -5.40 5.28 -4.46
N VAL A 121 -4.65 5.34 -3.36
CA VAL A 121 -4.58 4.32 -2.30
C VAL A 121 -5.42 4.82 -1.13
N LEU A 122 -6.31 3.98 -0.58
CA LEU A 122 -7.22 4.38 0.48
C LEU A 122 -6.56 4.28 1.87
N PRO A 123 -6.26 5.39 2.57
CA PRO A 123 -5.80 5.32 3.95
C PRO A 123 -6.98 5.11 4.90
N LEU A 124 -6.91 4.07 5.72
CA LEU A 124 -7.91 3.70 6.71
C LEU A 124 -7.24 3.70 8.08
N GLN A 125 -7.86 4.38 9.04
CA GLN A 125 -7.35 4.43 10.40
C GLN A 125 -8.26 3.65 11.35
N PHE A 126 -7.70 2.82 12.22
CA PHE A 126 -8.47 2.23 13.31
C PHE A 126 -9.15 3.33 14.15
N THR A 127 -10.44 3.16 14.46
CA THR A 127 -11.17 4.05 15.39
C THR A 127 -11.16 3.56 16.82
N GLN A 128 -10.78 2.30 17.03
CA GLN A 128 -10.64 1.64 18.32
C GLN A 128 -9.29 0.92 18.37
N GLU A 129 -9.17 -0.09 19.23
CA GLU A 129 -7.94 -0.85 19.46
C GLU A 129 -7.30 -1.35 18.15
N GLY A 130 -5.98 -1.27 18.07
CA GLY A 130 -5.20 -1.49 16.86
C GLY A 130 -5.15 -2.96 16.40
N TRP A 131 -4.31 -3.21 15.40
CA TRP A 131 -4.21 -4.52 14.73
C TRP A 131 -3.79 -5.67 15.67
N GLN A 132 -3.15 -5.40 16.81
CA GLN A 132 -2.60 -6.43 17.71
C GLN A 132 -3.69 -7.36 18.27
N LYS A 133 -4.91 -6.86 18.49
CA LYS A 133 -6.01 -7.67 19.05
C LYS A 133 -6.72 -8.52 18.01
N LEU A 134 -6.48 -8.28 16.73
CA LEU A 134 -7.08 -9.06 15.65
C LEU A 134 -6.41 -10.44 15.50
N GLY A 135 -5.20 -10.60 16.04
CA GLY A 135 -4.45 -11.86 15.93
C GLY A 135 -4.16 -12.23 14.47
N LEU A 136 -3.82 -11.23 13.64
CA LEU A 136 -3.56 -11.40 12.21
C LEU A 136 -2.45 -12.42 11.96
N THR A 137 -2.69 -13.34 11.04
CA THR A 137 -1.68 -14.30 10.55
C THR A 137 -1.21 -13.96 9.14
N GLY A 138 -1.96 -13.11 8.43
CA GLY A 138 -1.78 -12.75 7.03
C GLY A 138 -2.56 -13.65 6.05
N GLU A 139 -3.19 -14.72 6.54
CA GLU A 139 -4.08 -15.59 5.76
C GLU A 139 -5.48 -14.99 5.58
N GLU A 140 -5.77 -13.87 6.24
CA GLU A 140 -7.07 -13.24 6.19
C GLU A 140 -7.38 -12.65 4.82
N ILE A 141 -8.56 -12.95 4.31
CA ILE A 141 -9.18 -12.20 3.22
C ILE A 141 -9.78 -10.92 3.82
N VAL A 142 -9.35 -9.77 3.29
CA VAL A 142 -9.75 -8.45 3.78
C VAL A 142 -10.79 -7.83 2.85
N SER A 143 -11.96 -7.52 3.38
CA SER A 143 -13.04 -6.81 2.68
C SER A 143 -13.30 -5.45 3.33
N ILE A 144 -13.44 -4.40 2.52
CA ILE A 144 -13.74 -3.04 2.98
C ILE A 144 -15.16 -2.68 2.51
N ARG A 145 -16.07 -2.42 3.45
CA ARG A 145 -17.49 -2.12 3.20
C ARG A 145 -17.80 -0.63 3.37
N GLY A 146 -18.82 -0.13 2.66
CA GLY A 146 -19.31 1.25 2.77
C GLY A 146 -18.68 2.24 1.79
N LEU A 147 -18.07 1.77 0.70
CA LEU A 147 -17.35 2.58 -0.28
C LEU A 147 -18.25 3.29 -1.32
N GLN A 148 -19.50 2.86 -1.47
CA GLN A 148 -20.43 3.31 -2.52
C GLN A 148 -20.79 4.81 -2.42
N ASP A 149 -20.86 5.35 -1.21
CA ASP A 149 -21.24 6.72 -0.88
C ASP A 149 -20.16 7.37 0.00
N LEU A 150 -18.91 7.28 -0.46
CA LEU A 150 -17.75 7.77 0.27
C LEU A 150 -17.79 9.30 0.44
N SER A 151 -17.61 9.75 1.68
CA SER A 151 -17.48 11.16 2.06
C SER A 151 -16.22 11.38 2.92
N PRO A 152 -15.72 12.62 3.06
CA PRO A 152 -14.54 12.87 3.87
C PRO A 152 -14.73 12.36 5.31
N ARG A 153 -13.69 11.70 5.85
CA ARG A 153 -13.66 11.13 7.21
C ARG A 153 -14.72 10.08 7.53
N LYS A 154 -15.40 9.54 6.51
CA LYS A 154 -16.45 8.54 6.68
C LYS A 154 -15.97 7.32 7.48
N GLN A 155 -16.80 6.85 8.39
CA GLN A 155 -16.59 5.56 9.03
C GLN A 155 -16.97 4.42 8.08
N LEU A 156 -16.04 3.48 7.90
CA LEU A 156 -16.19 2.27 7.10
C LEU A 156 -16.06 1.05 8.01
N THR A 157 -16.40 -0.13 7.47
CA THR A 157 -16.21 -1.40 8.17
C THR A 157 -15.21 -2.25 7.40
N VAL A 158 -14.21 -2.76 8.11
CA VAL A 158 -13.32 -3.81 7.59
C VAL A 158 -13.81 -5.15 8.11
N GLU A 159 -13.95 -6.11 7.20
CA GLU A 159 -14.23 -7.51 7.52
C GLU A 159 -12.99 -8.34 7.19
N LEU A 160 -12.58 -9.19 8.13
CA LEU A 160 -11.55 -10.20 7.97
C LEU A 160 -12.22 -11.56 7.98
N TYR A 161 -11.84 -12.41 7.02
CA TYR A 161 -12.23 -13.80 6.99
C TYR A 161 -10.98 -14.67 6.85
N ARG A 162 -10.76 -15.58 7.80
CA ARG A 162 -9.68 -16.58 7.71
C ARG A 162 -10.29 -17.92 7.32
N ALA A 163 -9.90 -18.42 6.14
CA ALA A 163 -10.43 -19.68 5.63
C ALA A 163 -10.01 -20.89 6.47
N GLY A 164 -8.79 -20.87 7.03
CA GLY A 164 -8.22 -22.01 7.77
C GLY A 164 -8.96 -22.39 9.05
N ASP A 165 -9.53 -21.41 9.77
CA ASP A 165 -10.27 -21.63 11.03
C ASP A 165 -11.71 -21.09 10.99
N GLY A 166 -12.15 -20.56 9.85
CA GLY A 166 -13.48 -19.95 9.67
C GLY A 166 -13.69 -18.65 10.44
N ARG A 167 -12.65 -18.08 11.09
CA ARG A 167 -12.80 -16.90 11.94
C ARG A 167 -13.17 -15.68 11.11
N VAL A 168 -14.20 -14.99 11.58
CA VAL A 168 -14.64 -13.69 11.06
C VAL A 168 -14.41 -12.62 12.11
N ALA A 169 -13.81 -11.51 11.71
CA ALA A 169 -13.72 -10.31 12.54
C ALA A 169 -14.22 -9.10 11.77
N ARG A 170 -14.94 -8.21 12.44
CA ARG A 170 -15.40 -6.94 11.88
C ARG A 170 -15.01 -5.82 12.81
N PHE A 171 -14.45 -4.74 12.25
CA PHE A 171 -14.10 -3.57 13.03
C PHE A 171 -14.29 -2.29 12.25
N PRO A 172 -14.68 -1.20 12.94
CA PRO A 172 -14.80 0.10 12.31
C PRO A 172 -13.43 0.71 12.05
N VAL A 173 -13.33 1.41 10.93
CA VAL A 173 -12.19 2.25 10.57
C VAL A 173 -12.68 3.60 10.07
N ARG A 174 -11.88 4.64 10.24
CA ARG A 174 -12.12 5.95 9.67
C ARG A 174 -11.37 6.05 8.35
N CYS A 175 -12.09 6.33 7.27
CA CYS A 175 -11.50 6.74 6.00
C CYS A 175 -10.73 8.04 6.21
N ARG A 176 -9.45 8.06 5.89
CA ARG A 176 -8.58 9.24 6.06
C ARG A 176 -8.42 10.04 4.76
N ILE A 177 -9.50 10.13 3.99
CA ILE A 177 -9.71 11.21 3.01
C ILE A 177 -10.30 12.37 3.81
N ASP A 178 -9.52 13.43 4.00
CA ASP A 178 -9.82 14.43 5.03
C ASP A 178 -10.57 15.65 4.47
N THR A 179 -10.58 15.84 3.14
CA THR A 179 -11.20 16.98 2.44
C THR A 179 -12.01 16.55 1.20
N PRO A 180 -12.94 17.39 0.70
CA PRO A 180 -13.65 17.14 -0.56
C PRO A 180 -12.72 17.02 -1.78
N THR A 181 -11.70 17.89 -1.88
CA THR A 181 -10.73 17.84 -2.99
C THR A 181 -9.94 16.52 -3.02
N GLU A 182 -9.53 16.02 -1.86
CA GLU A 182 -8.90 14.70 -1.76
C GLU A 182 -9.82 13.57 -2.21
N LEU A 183 -11.13 13.68 -1.94
CA LEU A 183 -12.13 12.73 -2.41
C LEU A 183 -12.26 12.75 -3.94
N GLU A 184 -12.21 13.92 -4.56
CA GLU A 184 -12.22 14.06 -6.02
C GLU A 184 -11.00 13.40 -6.66
N TYR A 185 -9.80 13.62 -6.09
CA TYR A 185 -8.58 12.95 -6.53
C TYR A 185 -8.72 11.43 -6.42
N PHE A 186 -9.22 10.93 -5.29
CA PHE A 186 -9.40 9.50 -5.07
C PHE A 186 -10.40 8.87 -6.05
N LYS A 187 -11.57 9.51 -6.27
CA LYS A 187 -12.58 9.04 -7.25
C LYS A 187 -12.03 8.98 -8.67
N ASN A 188 -11.08 9.84 -9.00
CA ASN A 188 -10.39 9.83 -10.28
C ASN A 188 -9.22 8.81 -10.35
N GLY A 189 -8.97 8.06 -9.28
CA GLY A 189 -7.87 7.10 -9.20
C GLY A 189 -6.51 7.75 -8.94
N GLY A 190 -6.47 9.03 -8.58
CA GLY A 190 -5.29 9.81 -8.24
C GLY A 190 -5.32 11.23 -8.79
N VAL A 191 -4.47 12.10 -8.23
CA VAL A 191 -4.37 13.53 -8.58
C VAL A 191 -3.96 13.74 -10.04
N LEU A 192 -3.03 12.92 -10.56
CA LEU A 192 -2.58 13.05 -11.95
C LEU A 192 -3.72 12.75 -12.93
N ASN A 193 -4.50 11.70 -12.67
CA ASN A 193 -5.65 11.34 -13.50
C ASN A 193 -6.75 12.41 -13.44
N TYR A 194 -6.98 13.00 -12.26
CA TYR A 194 -7.90 14.12 -12.10
C TYR A 194 -7.49 15.32 -12.98
N VAL A 195 -6.23 15.75 -12.87
CA VAL A 195 -5.70 16.88 -13.66
C VAL A 195 -5.78 16.59 -15.15
N LEU A 196 -5.35 15.41 -15.61
CA LEU A 196 -5.38 15.05 -17.03
C LEU A 196 -6.80 15.02 -17.59
N ARG A 197 -7.78 14.48 -16.86
CA ARG A 197 -9.18 14.48 -17.28
C ARG A 197 -9.75 15.88 -17.38
N ASN A 198 -9.43 16.75 -16.42
CA ASN A 198 -9.90 18.14 -16.43
C ASN A 198 -9.31 18.92 -17.61
N LEU A 199 -8.01 18.76 -17.90
CA LEU A 199 -7.39 19.38 -19.08
C LEU A 199 -8.06 18.89 -20.37
N ALA A 200 -8.24 17.57 -20.51
CA ALA A 200 -8.90 16.99 -21.69
C ALA A 200 -10.36 17.45 -21.85
N SER A 201 -11.04 17.81 -20.76
CA SER A 201 -12.42 18.34 -20.80
C SER A 201 -12.51 19.85 -21.04
N GLN A 202 -11.41 20.60 -20.90
CA GLN A 202 -11.37 22.03 -21.19
C GLN A 202 -11.09 22.33 -22.67
N ASP A 203 -10.53 21.37 -23.38
CA ASP A 203 -10.23 21.44 -24.82
C ASP A 203 -11.38 20.87 -25.71
N ALA A 204 -12.53 20.53 -25.11
CA ALA A 204 -13.72 19.97 -25.75
C ALA A 204 -14.94 20.90 -25.59
#